data_AF-A0A3L7C7S1-F1
#
_entry.id   AF-A0A3L7C7S1-F1
#
_cell.length_a   1.000
_cell.length_b   1.000
_cell.length_c   1.000
_cell.angle_alpha   90.00
_cell.angle_beta   90.00
_cell.angle_gamma   90.00
#
_symmetry.space_group_name_H-M   'P 1'
#
loop_
_entity.id
_entity.type
_entity.pdbx_description
1 polymer ?
#
loop_
_entity_poly.entity_id
_entity_poly.type
_entity_poly.pdbx_seq_one_letter_code
_entity_poly.pdbx_strand_id
1 'polypeptide(L)'
;IVTFTCNADADVYAAVSTGTSFAGTTVKWNDFFCLAGEFPYLGDYDGDGKDDVIAFTKGSLNDVYVGLSTGTAFGGGVKWHDFFGLPNETTL
;
A
#
# COMPACT_ATOMS: atom_id res chain seq x y z
N ILE A 1 -4.13 4.59 -10.30
CA ILE A 1 -3.26 5.36 -9.36
C ILE A 1 -3.81 5.25 -7.96
N VAL A 2 -2.94 5.38 -6.95
CA VAL A 2 -3.29 5.27 -5.52
C VAL A 2 -2.61 6.41 -4.75
N THR A 3 -3.25 6.91 -3.68
CA THR A 3 -2.67 7.86 -2.72
C THR A 3 -2.94 7.42 -1.29
N PHE A 4 -2.05 7.81 -0.38
CA PHE A 4 -2.08 7.45 1.05
C PHE A 4 -2.12 8.73 1.90
N THR A 5 -2.81 8.70 3.05
CA THR A 5 -2.81 9.86 3.98
C THR A 5 -1.66 9.87 4.98
N CYS A 6 -0.82 8.81 5.03
CA CYS A 6 0.46 8.75 5.74
C CYS A 6 0.49 9.42 7.12
N ASN A 7 -0.57 9.19 7.89
CA ASN A 7 -0.88 9.84 9.16
C ASN A 7 -1.63 8.84 10.06
N ALA A 8 -2.30 9.33 11.11
CA ALA A 8 -3.06 8.46 12.01
C ALA A 8 -4.28 7.78 11.36
N ASP A 9 -4.79 8.34 10.25
CA ASP A 9 -5.93 7.79 9.52
C ASP A 9 -5.49 6.65 8.60
N ALA A 10 -4.28 6.71 8.04
CA ALA A 10 -3.70 5.67 7.18
C ALA A 10 -4.64 5.21 6.03
N ASP A 11 -5.40 6.15 5.47
CA ASP A 11 -6.35 5.87 4.41
C ASP A 11 -5.63 5.65 3.08
N VAL A 12 -6.18 4.74 2.27
CA VAL A 12 -5.76 4.48 0.89
C VAL A 12 -6.91 4.83 -0.05
N TYR A 13 -6.65 5.74 -1.00
CA TYR A 13 -7.60 6.11 -2.04
C TYR A 13 -7.10 5.64 -3.40
N ALA A 14 -7.99 5.08 -4.22
CA ALA A 14 -7.62 4.58 -5.54
C ALA A 14 -8.50 5.17 -6.63
N ALA A 15 -7.88 5.47 -7.76
CA ALA A 15 -8.56 5.76 -9.01
C ALA A 15 -8.12 4.77 -10.08
N VAL A 16 -9.09 4.04 -10.65
CA VAL A 16 -8.90 2.93 -11.58
C VAL A 16 -8.83 3.43 -13.02
N SER A 17 -7.89 2.90 -13.80
CA SER A 17 -7.75 3.26 -15.21
C SER A 17 -8.98 2.81 -16.01
N THR A 18 -9.47 3.69 -16.88
CA THR A 18 -10.48 3.39 -17.90
C THR A 18 -9.84 3.13 -19.27
N GLY A 19 -8.50 3.13 -19.35
CA GLY A 19 -7.73 3.12 -20.59
C GLY A 19 -7.54 4.50 -21.22
N THR A 20 -8.33 5.50 -20.83
CA THR A 20 -8.20 6.90 -21.32
C THR A 20 -8.21 7.94 -20.20
N SER A 21 -8.64 7.57 -19.00
CA SER A 21 -8.68 8.41 -17.80
C SER A 21 -8.60 7.54 -16.54
N PHE A 22 -8.65 8.15 -15.36
CA PHE A 22 -8.83 7.45 -14.09
C PHE A 22 -10.19 7.80 -13.49
N ALA A 23 -10.94 6.79 -13.05
CA ALA A 23 -12.23 6.94 -12.38
C ALA A 23 -12.09 6.60 -10.89
N GLY A 24 -12.86 7.27 -10.02
CA GLY A 24 -12.85 7.00 -8.58
C GLY A 24 -12.24 8.09 -7.71
N THR A 25 -12.46 9.36 -8.05
CA THR A 25 -12.08 10.49 -7.19
C THR A 25 -12.57 10.27 -5.76
N THR A 26 -11.67 10.32 -4.79
CA THR A 26 -11.95 10.15 -3.35
C THR A 26 -12.55 8.79 -2.95
N VAL A 27 -12.43 7.76 -3.78
CA VAL A 27 -12.88 6.41 -3.40
C VAL A 27 -11.84 5.76 -2.51
N LYS A 28 -12.20 5.57 -1.24
CA LYS A 28 -11.38 4.89 -0.24
C LYS A 28 -11.44 3.37 -0.42
N TRP A 29 -10.27 2.73 -0.51
CA TRP A 29 -10.10 1.29 -0.73
C TRP A 29 -9.56 0.56 0.49
N ASN A 30 -8.99 1.28 1.46
CA ASN A 30 -8.51 0.74 2.73
C ASN A 30 -8.34 1.86 3.78
N ASP A 31 -8.42 1.51 5.05
CA ASP A 31 -8.34 2.43 6.20
C ASP A 31 -7.04 2.29 7.01
N PHE A 32 -6.10 1.43 6.60
CA PHE A 32 -4.96 1.09 7.46
C PHE A 32 -3.69 0.69 6.70
N PHE A 33 -3.19 1.63 5.90
CA PHE A 33 -1.87 1.57 5.26
C PHE A 33 -1.17 2.93 5.29
N CYS A 34 0.14 2.93 5.55
CA CYS A 34 0.93 4.14 5.76
C CYS A 34 0.52 4.88 7.04
N LEU A 35 0.88 4.32 8.20
CA LEU A 35 0.96 5.12 9.42
C LEU A 35 2.10 6.14 9.32
N ALA A 36 2.10 7.13 10.22
CA ALA A 36 3.16 8.14 10.26
C ALA A 36 4.55 7.51 10.38
N GLY A 37 5.43 7.78 9.41
CA GLY A 37 6.79 7.25 9.34
C GLY A 37 6.95 5.97 8.52
N GLU A 38 5.85 5.34 8.10
CA GLU A 38 5.88 4.22 7.18
C GLU A 38 6.11 4.69 5.74
N PHE A 39 6.50 3.75 4.88
CA PHE A 39 6.73 4.01 3.46
C PHE A 39 5.91 3.03 2.60
N PRO A 40 4.90 3.50 1.86
CA PRO A 40 4.03 2.63 1.08
C PRO A 40 4.49 2.50 -0.38
N TYR A 41 4.16 1.37 -1.01
CA TYR A 41 4.34 1.14 -2.45
C TYR A 41 3.11 0.43 -3.05
N LEU A 42 3.05 0.47 -4.38
CA LEU A 42 2.01 -0.12 -5.21
C LEU A 42 2.67 -1.04 -6.24
N GLY A 43 2.18 -2.28 -6.38
CA GLY A 43 2.64 -3.23 -7.39
C GLY A 43 1.97 -4.59 -7.24
N ASP A 44 2.01 -5.41 -8.29
CA ASP A 44 1.48 -6.79 -8.28
C ASP A 44 2.47 -7.73 -7.57
N TYR A 45 2.19 -8.08 -6.31
CA TYR A 45 3.10 -8.89 -5.48
C TYR A 45 2.64 -10.34 -5.35
N ASP A 46 1.39 -10.67 -5.68
CA ASP A 46 0.87 -12.04 -5.70
C ASP A 46 0.78 -12.68 -7.10
N GLY A 47 0.99 -11.87 -8.16
CA GLY A 47 1.05 -12.31 -9.55
C GLY A 47 -0.31 -12.49 -10.21
N ASP A 48 -1.38 -11.90 -9.66
CA ASP A 48 -2.74 -12.03 -10.19
C ASP A 48 -3.10 -11.00 -11.28
N GLY A 49 -2.16 -10.09 -11.59
CA GLY A 49 -2.33 -9.04 -12.59
C GLY A 49 -2.99 -7.77 -12.05
N LYS A 50 -3.16 -7.64 -10.73
CA LYS A 50 -3.63 -6.41 -10.07
C LYS A 50 -2.55 -5.89 -9.14
N ASP A 51 -2.33 -4.57 -9.14
CA ASP A 51 -1.44 -3.97 -8.16
C ASP A 51 -2.06 -4.06 -6.76
N ASP A 52 -1.27 -4.52 -5.79
CA ASP A 52 -1.51 -4.53 -4.35
C ASP A 52 -0.81 -3.35 -3.66
N VAL A 53 -1.15 -3.13 -2.39
CA VAL A 53 -0.43 -2.15 -1.54
C VAL A 53 0.49 -2.83 -0.55
N ILE A 54 1.67 -2.25 -0.36
CA ILE A 54 2.59 -2.65 0.70
C ILE A 54 2.99 -1.47 1.55
N ALA A 55 3.31 -1.70 2.82
CA ALA A 55 3.90 -0.71 3.71
C ALA A 55 5.15 -1.28 4.38
N PHE A 56 6.25 -0.55 4.24
CA PHE A 56 7.45 -0.74 5.06
C PHE A 56 7.27 0.08 6.34
N THR A 57 7.20 -0.61 7.47
CA THR A 57 6.90 0.03 8.76
C THR A 57 7.99 1.00 9.23
N LYS A 58 9.26 0.78 8.80
CA LYS A 58 10.45 1.57 9.16
C LYS A 58 10.63 1.80 10.68
N GLY A 59 10.00 0.96 11.49
CA GLY A 59 10.12 0.94 12.96
C GLY A 59 11.24 0.01 13.42
N SER A 60 11.22 -0.37 14.70
CA SER A 60 12.25 -1.25 15.29
C SER A 60 12.36 -2.63 14.64
N LEU A 61 11.26 -3.15 14.09
CA LEU A 61 11.21 -4.46 13.44
C LEU A 61 11.35 -4.38 11.91
N ASN A 62 11.19 -3.21 11.29
CA ASN A 62 11.19 -3.04 9.83
C ASN A 62 10.35 -4.11 9.10
N ASP A 63 9.15 -4.38 9.63
CA ASP A 63 8.20 -5.31 9.03
C ASP A 63 7.63 -4.75 7.71
N VAL A 64 7.22 -5.67 6.83
CA VAL A 64 6.53 -5.40 5.56
C VAL A 64 5.14 -6.02 5.60
N TYR A 65 4.12 -5.18 5.46
CA TYR A 65 2.71 -5.60 5.38
C TYR A 65 2.20 -5.46 3.96
N VAL A 66 1.40 -6.42 3.51
CA VAL A 66 0.81 -6.48 2.17
C VAL A 66 -0.70 -6.59 2.26
N GLY A 67 -1.41 -5.76 1.50
CA GLY A 67 -2.85 -5.75 1.38
C GLY A 67 -3.23 -6.09 -0.04
N LEU A 68 -3.65 -7.34 -0.26
CA LEU A 68 -3.96 -7.84 -1.60
C LEU A 68 -5.14 -7.12 -2.25
N SER A 69 -5.04 -6.92 -3.56
CA SER A 69 -6.04 -6.24 -4.36
C SER A 69 -7.15 -7.17 -4.81
N THR A 70 -8.39 -6.75 -4.57
CA THR A 70 -9.57 -7.43 -5.15
C THR A 70 -9.98 -6.84 -6.51
N GLY A 71 -9.28 -5.78 -6.95
CA GLY A 71 -9.70 -4.95 -8.09
C GLY A 71 -10.78 -3.90 -7.74
N THR A 72 -11.28 -3.90 -6.52
CA THR A 72 -12.25 -2.88 -6.02
C THR A 72 -11.96 -2.37 -4.61
N ALA A 73 -11.05 -3.02 -3.89
CA ALA A 73 -10.57 -2.66 -2.55
C ALA A 73 -9.25 -3.40 -2.26
N PHE A 74 -8.49 -2.94 -1.27
CA PHE A 74 -7.35 -3.68 -0.72
C PHE A 74 -7.75 -4.40 0.56
N GLY A 75 -7.27 -5.63 0.74
CA GLY A 75 -7.42 -6.39 1.97
C GLY A 75 -6.69 -5.74 3.15
N GLY A 76 -6.96 -6.26 4.36
CA GLY A 76 -6.19 -5.88 5.54
C GLY A 76 -4.72 -6.28 5.39
N GLY A 77 -3.81 -5.46 5.95
CA GLY A 77 -2.38 -5.72 5.89
C GLY A 77 -2.01 -7.03 6.58
N VAL A 78 -1.41 -7.95 5.83
CA VAL A 78 -0.82 -9.19 6.34
C VAL A 78 0.70 -9.04 6.32
N LYS A 79 1.37 -9.38 7.42
CA LYS A 79 2.83 -9.38 7.43
C LYS A 79 3.36 -10.46 6.51
N TRP A 80 4.12 -10.08 5.50
CA TRP A 80 4.77 -11.02 4.58
C TRP A 80 6.27 -11.14 4.83
N HIS A 81 6.89 -10.11 5.42
CA HIS A 81 8.32 -10.13 5.74
C HIS A 81 8.61 -9.32 7.02
N ASP A 82 9.67 -9.67 7.72
CA ASP A 82 10.24 -8.96 8.86
C ASP A 82 11.68 -8.49 8.58
N PHE A 83 12.14 -7.42 9.22
CA PHE A 83 13.52 -6.92 9.08
C PHE A 83 13.97 -6.58 7.65
N PHE A 84 13.16 -5.86 6.87
CA PHE A 84 13.49 -5.47 5.49
C PHE A 84 13.44 -3.96 5.27
N GLY A 85 14.41 -3.41 4.52
CA GLY A 85 14.50 -1.97 4.29
C GLY A 85 15.06 -1.23 5.51
N LEU A 86 16.13 -1.79 6.08
CA LEU A 86 16.83 -1.33 7.28
C LEU A 86 17.41 0.09 7.13
N PRO A 87 17.91 0.71 8.22
CA PRO A 87 18.60 2.00 8.12
C PRO A 87 19.73 1.96 7.08
N ASN A 88 19.73 2.96 6.18
CA ASN A 88 20.63 3.09 5.01
C ASN A 88 20.29 2.18 3.81
N GLU A 89 19.17 1.45 3.83
CA GLU A 89 18.63 0.78 2.65
C GLU A 89 17.55 1.65 1.99
N THR A 90 17.60 1.73 0.66
CA THR A 90 16.55 2.38 -0.13
C THR A 90 15.52 1.33 -0.51
N THR A 91 14.29 1.48 0.00
CA THR A 91 13.13 0.76 -0.53
C THR A 91 12.68 1.43 -1.83
N LEU A 92 12.17 0.65 -2.78
CA LEU A 92 11.69 1.12 -4.09
C LEU A 92 10.39 0.41 -4.47
#